data_AF-A0A412N9E8-F1
#
_entry.id   AF-A0A412N9E8-F1
#
_cell.length_a   1.000
_cell.length_b   1.000
_cell.length_c   1.000
_cell.angle_alpha   90.00
_cell.angle_beta   90.00
_cell.angle_gamma   90.00
#
_symmetry.space_group_name_H-M   'P 1'
#
loop_
_entity.id
_entity.type
_entity.pdbx_description
1 polymer ?
#
loop_
_entity_poly.entity_id
_entity_poly.type
_entity_poly.pdbx_seq_one_letter_code
_entity_poly.pdbx_strand_id
1 'polypeptide(L)'
;MEVSAKERQRAEHLLQSQRIQLHRIKSFSFMKRYHQASHKDVPTGKDKYGPGIFVFHLKDKQDKVLYLPPFKHPSYLVRFLVSQGIPFTNYTPHERSTDFLPATTYQRPSLYMFWFFILFLMFLILGYYSISGDVWWGFIPAILSFGLSLFFICMLMTRFCYLSLDNEALTVHSVGRTIRYPYAELRKVNFDFAREQTFTHIMELLDKDYRYRLFYIGRVSRKKLNEIAERLQQVGVDATCSLNDNKRFYQDRDIDWLSDD
;
A
#
# COMPACT_ATOMS: atom_id res chain seq x y z
N MET A 1 -24.30 -9.58 0.46
CA MET A 1 -23.36 -9.10 -0.58
C MET A 1 -23.32 -10.12 -1.69
N GLU A 2 -23.69 -9.73 -2.90
CA GLU A 2 -23.64 -10.62 -4.06
C GLU A 2 -22.20 -10.70 -4.60
N VAL A 3 -21.71 -11.91 -4.83
CA VAL A 3 -20.40 -12.20 -5.44
C VAL A 3 -20.68 -12.80 -6.81
N SER A 4 -20.06 -12.27 -7.86
CA SER A 4 -20.25 -12.78 -9.22
C SER A 4 -19.76 -14.23 -9.32
N ALA A 5 -20.39 -15.05 -10.17
CA ALA A 5 -19.93 -16.40 -10.48
C ALA A 5 -18.44 -16.44 -10.90
N LYS A 6 -17.99 -15.42 -11.65
CA LYS A 6 -16.59 -15.28 -12.07
C LYS A 6 -15.65 -15.00 -10.88
N GLU A 7 -16.08 -14.16 -9.94
CA GLU A 7 -15.30 -13.86 -8.73
C GLU A 7 -15.18 -15.10 -7.84
N ARG A 8 -16.27 -15.85 -7.70
CA ARG A 8 -16.31 -17.11 -6.97
C ARG A 8 -15.36 -18.16 -7.56
N GLN A 9 -15.48 -18.43 -8.86
CA GLN A 9 -14.62 -19.40 -9.55
C GLN A 9 -13.13 -19.03 -9.41
N ARG A 10 -12.82 -17.73 -9.53
CA ARG A 10 -11.45 -17.23 -9.36
C ARG A 10 -10.92 -17.41 -7.94
N ALA A 11 -11.76 -17.19 -6.92
CA ALA A 11 -11.40 -17.40 -5.51
C ALA A 11 -11.17 -18.87 -5.20
N GLU A 12 -12.08 -19.75 -5.62
CA GLU A 12 -11.98 -21.19 -5.40
C GLU A 12 -10.72 -21.76 -6.08
N HIS A 13 -10.47 -21.39 -7.34
CA HIS A 13 -9.26 -21.80 -8.06
C HIS A 13 -7.98 -21.31 -7.36
N LEU A 14 -7.95 -20.07 -6.88
CA LEU A 14 -6.81 -19.55 -6.12
C LEU A 14 -6.58 -20.37 -4.85
N LEU A 15 -7.61 -20.60 -4.04
CA LEU A 15 -7.49 -21.37 -2.79
C LEU A 15 -7.02 -22.80 -3.05
N GLN A 16 -7.57 -23.46 -4.08
CA GLN A 16 -7.14 -24.80 -4.50
C GLN A 16 -5.67 -24.82 -4.94
N SER A 17 -5.25 -23.87 -5.79
CA SER A 17 -3.85 -23.76 -6.24
C SER A 17 -2.87 -23.58 -5.08
N GLN A 18 -3.33 -22.92 -4.01
CA GLN A 18 -2.55 -22.71 -2.79
C GLN A 18 -2.70 -23.85 -1.79
N ARG A 19 -3.39 -24.96 -2.12
CA ARG A 19 -3.69 -26.07 -1.22
C ARG A 19 -4.37 -25.60 0.08
N ILE A 20 -5.33 -24.69 -0.03
CA ILE A 20 -6.15 -24.19 1.07
C ILE A 20 -7.56 -24.68 0.85
N GLN A 21 -8.02 -25.57 1.73
CA GLN A 21 -9.39 -26.06 1.67
C GLN A 21 -10.31 -25.11 2.44
N LEU A 22 -11.37 -24.64 1.79
CA LEU A 22 -12.30 -23.64 2.33
C LEU A 22 -12.84 -24.04 3.72
N HIS A 23 -13.25 -25.30 3.89
CA HIS A 23 -13.82 -25.82 5.15
C HIS A 23 -12.81 -25.92 6.30
N ARG A 24 -11.49 -25.86 6.01
CA ARG A 24 -10.43 -25.83 7.03
C ARG A 24 -10.14 -24.42 7.53
N ILE A 25 -10.58 -23.38 6.81
CA ILE A 25 -10.40 -21.99 7.22
C ILE A 25 -11.37 -21.71 8.37
N LYS A 26 -10.83 -21.40 9.55
CA LYS A 26 -11.61 -20.94 10.71
C LYS A 26 -11.92 -19.45 10.60
N SER A 27 -10.93 -18.67 10.15
CA SER A 27 -11.05 -17.22 9.96
C SER A 27 -9.90 -16.72 9.09
N PHE A 28 -9.97 -15.46 8.66
CA PHE A 28 -8.88 -14.82 7.93
C PHE A 28 -8.59 -13.42 8.44
N SER A 29 -7.32 -13.01 8.32
CA SER A 29 -6.87 -11.64 8.46
C SER A 29 -6.40 -11.09 7.11
N PHE A 30 -6.61 -9.80 6.89
CA PHE A 30 -6.21 -9.07 5.67
C PHE A 30 -5.77 -7.66 6.03
N MET A 31 -4.81 -7.10 5.27
CA MET A 31 -4.19 -5.79 5.57
C MET A 31 -3.55 -5.75 6.97
N LYS A 32 -2.76 -6.78 7.29
CA LYS A 32 -2.01 -6.89 8.55
C LYS A 32 -0.63 -7.48 8.27
N ARG A 33 0.39 -6.98 8.95
CA ARG A 33 1.71 -7.63 8.97
C ARG A 33 1.61 -9.01 9.61
N TYR A 34 2.34 -9.96 9.06
CA TYR A 34 2.45 -11.29 9.62
C TYR A 34 3.81 -11.48 10.27
N HIS A 35 3.78 -11.69 11.59
CA HIS A 35 4.93 -12.07 12.38
C HIS A 35 4.90 -13.58 12.57
N GLN A 36 5.95 -14.27 12.15
CA GLN A 36 6.04 -15.71 12.37
C GLN A 36 6.39 -15.96 13.85
N ALA A 37 5.56 -16.72 14.56
CA ALA A 37 5.83 -17.05 15.95
C ALA A 37 7.15 -17.83 16.06
N SER A 38 8.05 -17.37 16.93
CA SER A 38 9.28 -18.08 17.28
C SER A 38 8.89 -19.36 18.02
N HIS A 39 9.16 -20.52 17.44
CA HIS A 39 9.20 -21.77 18.19
C HIS A 39 10.66 -22.03 18.60
N LYS A 40 10.86 -22.66 19.77
CA LYS A 40 12.18 -22.87 20.39
C LYS A 40 13.24 -23.52 19.49
N ASP A 41 12.83 -24.17 18.40
CA ASP A 41 13.73 -24.94 17.51
C ASP A 41 13.69 -24.50 16.03
N VAL A 42 13.06 -23.36 15.71
CA VAL A 42 13.01 -22.83 14.33
C VAL A 42 13.44 -21.36 14.35
N PRO A 43 14.46 -20.95 13.57
CA PRO A 43 14.87 -19.56 13.50
C PRO A 43 13.67 -18.68 13.14
N THR A 44 13.56 -17.53 13.81
CA THR A 44 12.51 -16.53 13.59
C THR A 44 12.41 -16.25 12.09
N GLY A 45 11.31 -16.71 11.48
CA GLY A 45 11.08 -16.50 10.07
C GLY A 45 10.91 -15.01 9.78
N LYS A 46 11.34 -14.58 8.58
CA LYS A 46 11.24 -13.18 8.17
C LYS A 46 9.79 -12.69 8.21
N ASP A 47 9.58 -11.63 8.95
CA ASP A 47 8.34 -10.86 9.01
C ASP A 47 7.86 -10.48 7.60
N LYS A 48 6.57 -10.71 7.33
CA LYS A 48 5.96 -10.40 6.03
C LYS A 48 5.19 -9.09 6.14
N TYR A 49 5.56 -8.13 5.29
CA TYR A 49 5.02 -6.76 5.28
C TYR A 49 4.57 -6.32 3.88
N GLY A 50 3.86 -5.20 3.81
CA GLY A 50 3.42 -4.59 2.56
C GLY A 50 2.09 -5.13 2.05
N PRO A 51 1.65 -4.71 0.85
CA PRO A 51 0.25 -4.79 0.48
C PRO A 51 -0.22 -6.21 0.20
N GLY A 52 -1.53 -6.45 0.32
CA GLY A 52 -2.17 -7.67 -0.19
C GLY A 52 -1.82 -8.95 0.57
N ILE A 53 -1.49 -8.85 1.86
CA ILE A 53 -1.23 -10.03 2.72
C ILE A 53 -2.54 -10.59 3.25
N PHE A 54 -2.78 -11.87 2.99
CA PHE A 54 -3.81 -12.69 3.63
C PHE A 54 -3.17 -13.65 4.61
N VAL A 55 -3.75 -13.76 5.80
CA VAL A 55 -3.41 -14.79 6.78
C VAL A 55 -4.66 -15.62 7.02
N PHE A 56 -4.61 -16.89 6.68
CA PHE A 56 -5.68 -17.84 6.94
C PHE A 56 -5.39 -18.57 8.24
N HIS A 57 -6.26 -18.39 9.23
CA HIS A 57 -6.21 -19.13 10.48
C HIS A 57 -6.98 -20.43 10.28
N LEU A 58 -6.27 -21.55 10.23
CA LEU A 58 -6.86 -22.86 10.01
C LEU A 58 -7.40 -23.45 11.32
N LYS A 59 -8.37 -24.37 11.22
CA LYS A 59 -8.95 -25.07 12.39
C LYS A 59 -7.89 -25.79 13.23
N ASP A 60 -6.82 -26.25 12.61
CA ASP A 60 -5.72 -26.99 13.26
C ASP A 60 -4.71 -26.08 13.96
N LYS A 61 -5.08 -24.81 14.26
CA LYS A 61 -4.23 -23.78 14.87
C LYS A 61 -2.96 -23.45 14.07
N GLN A 62 -2.94 -23.77 12.79
CA GLN A 62 -1.88 -23.39 11.86
C GLN A 62 -2.29 -22.16 11.06
N ASP A 63 -1.36 -21.24 10.89
CA ASP A 63 -1.55 -20.07 10.04
C ASP A 63 -0.95 -20.32 8.67
N LYS A 64 -1.69 -19.95 7.63
CA LYS A 64 -1.21 -20.00 6.25
C LYS A 64 -1.25 -18.62 5.63
N VAL A 65 -0.09 -18.13 5.21
CA VAL A 65 0.04 -16.80 4.63
C VAL A 65 0.02 -16.87 3.12
N LEU A 66 -0.82 -16.06 2.50
CA LEU A 66 -0.88 -15.89 1.05
C LEU A 66 -0.61 -14.42 0.71
N TYR A 67 0.34 -14.22 -0.20
CA TYR A 67 0.51 -12.92 -0.83
C TYR A 67 -0.31 -12.87 -2.11
N LEU A 68 -1.19 -11.88 -2.20
CA LEU A 68 -1.93 -11.58 -3.41
C LEU A 68 -1.53 -10.18 -3.92
N PRO A 69 -0.75 -10.10 -5.02
CA PRO A 69 -0.32 -8.82 -5.55
C PRO A 69 -1.49 -7.86 -5.85
N PRO A 70 -1.34 -6.55 -5.63
CA PRO A 70 -2.40 -5.56 -5.83
C PRO A 70 -3.03 -5.59 -7.22
N PHE A 71 -2.23 -5.83 -8.27
CA PHE A 71 -2.71 -5.92 -9.66
C PHE A 71 -3.61 -7.14 -9.92
N LYS A 72 -3.62 -8.14 -9.01
CA LYS A 72 -4.58 -9.25 -9.08
C LYS A 72 -5.93 -8.89 -8.47
N HIS A 73 -6.10 -7.67 -7.95
CA HIS A 73 -7.31 -7.14 -7.32
C HIS A 73 -7.83 -8.01 -6.16
N PRO A 74 -7.22 -7.93 -4.96
CA PRO A 74 -7.59 -8.73 -3.79
C PRO A 74 -9.06 -8.74 -3.38
N SER A 75 -9.85 -7.74 -3.83
CA SER A 75 -11.28 -7.58 -3.53
C SER A 75 -12.09 -8.85 -3.70
N TYR A 76 -11.87 -9.62 -4.78
CA TYR A 76 -12.69 -10.82 -5.06
C TYR A 76 -12.53 -11.88 -3.96
N LEU A 77 -11.33 -12.00 -3.39
CA LEU A 77 -11.04 -13.01 -2.37
C LEU A 77 -11.65 -12.62 -1.03
N VAL A 78 -11.50 -11.35 -0.63
CA VAL A 78 -12.14 -10.83 0.59
C VAL A 78 -13.66 -10.99 0.48
N ARG A 79 -14.24 -10.56 -0.64
CA ARG A 79 -15.68 -10.65 -0.89
C ARG A 79 -16.18 -12.09 -0.85
N PHE A 80 -15.45 -13.00 -1.49
CA PHE A 80 -15.77 -14.42 -1.48
C PHE A 80 -15.74 -14.99 -0.05
N LEU A 81 -14.66 -14.80 0.71
CA LEU A 81 -14.54 -15.33 2.07
C LEU A 81 -15.64 -14.81 3.00
N VAL A 82 -15.94 -13.52 2.95
CA VAL A 82 -17.05 -12.91 3.71
C VAL A 82 -18.40 -13.49 3.28
N SER A 83 -18.63 -13.70 1.97
CA SER A 83 -19.88 -14.31 1.47
C SER A 83 -20.06 -15.77 1.91
N GLN A 84 -18.97 -16.48 2.20
CA GLN A 84 -18.97 -17.84 2.75
C GLN A 84 -19.15 -17.87 4.27
N GLY A 85 -19.35 -16.72 4.92
CA GLY A 85 -19.50 -16.61 6.37
C GLY A 85 -18.21 -16.82 7.14
N ILE A 86 -17.04 -16.76 6.49
CA ILE A 86 -15.75 -16.89 7.17
C ILE A 86 -15.46 -15.59 7.93
N PRO A 87 -15.21 -15.64 9.26
CA PRO A 87 -14.93 -14.45 10.05
C PRO A 87 -13.68 -13.70 9.59
N PHE A 88 -13.79 -12.37 9.50
CA PHE A 88 -12.70 -11.44 9.25
C PHE A 88 -12.14 -10.93 10.58
N THR A 89 -11.09 -11.57 11.10
CA THR A 89 -10.70 -11.48 12.52
C THR A 89 -9.99 -10.21 12.94
N ASN A 90 -9.24 -9.57 12.03
CA ASN A 90 -8.54 -8.33 12.35
C ASN A 90 -9.33 -7.08 11.94
N TYR A 91 -10.65 -7.21 11.70
CA TYR A 91 -11.54 -6.09 11.46
C TYR A 91 -12.33 -5.78 12.73
N THR A 92 -12.11 -4.61 13.31
CA THR A 92 -12.82 -4.12 14.50
C THR A 92 -13.58 -2.86 14.15
N PRO A 93 -14.92 -2.93 13.99
CA PRO A 93 -15.74 -1.74 13.81
C PRO A 93 -15.57 -0.82 15.02
N HIS A 94 -15.27 0.45 14.78
CA HIS A 94 -15.24 1.46 15.83
C HIS A 94 -16.45 2.37 15.69
N GLU A 95 -17.03 2.78 16.80
CA GLU A 95 -17.99 3.88 16.81
C GLU A 95 -17.24 5.21 16.77
N ARG A 96 -17.88 6.22 16.17
CA ARG A 96 -17.34 7.58 16.15
C ARG A 96 -17.31 8.11 17.58
N SER A 97 -16.12 8.46 18.05
CA SER A 97 -15.87 8.94 19.42
C SER A 97 -15.69 10.45 19.53
N THR A 98 -15.54 11.15 18.40
CA THR A 98 -15.48 12.62 18.35
C THR A 98 -16.61 13.20 17.51
N ASP A 99 -17.26 14.24 18.02
CA ASP A 99 -18.31 14.97 17.30
C ASP A 99 -17.73 15.75 16.12
N PHE A 100 -16.49 16.25 16.25
CA PHE A 100 -15.84 17.09 15.25
C PHE A 100 -14.37 16.73 15.02
N LEU A 101 -13.98 16.56 13.77
CA LEU A 101 -12.58 16.48 13.33
C LEU A 101 -12.18 17.72 12.52
N PRO A 102 -11.15 18.47 12.92
CA PRO A 102 -10.69 19.62 12.15
C PRO A 102 -10.02 19.20 10.85
N ALA A 103 -10.32 19.95 9.79
CA ALA A 103 -9.74 19.74 8.47
C ALA A 103 -8.22 19.91 8.49
N THR A 104 -7.50 18.94 7.95
CA THR A 104 -6.04 18.88 7.97
C THR A 104 -5.51 18.19 6.75
N THR A 105 -4.51 18.83 6.12
CA THR A 105 -3.85 18.33 4.92
C THR A 105 -2.44 17.85 5.28
N TYR A 106 -2.20 16.58 5.03
CA TYR A 106 -0.94 15.90 5.30
C TYR A 106 -0.09 15.85 4.04
N GLN A 107 0.58 16.97 3.77
CA GLN A 107 1.40 17.14 2.59
C GLN A 107 2.81 17.59 2.97
N ARG A 108 3.81 16.82 2.55
CA ARG A 108 5.22 17.17 2.72
C ARG A 108 5.79 17.71 1.40
N PRO A 109 6.55 18.82 1.43
CA PRO A 109 7.43 19.17 0.31
C PRO A 109 8.61 18.18 0.26
N SER A 110 8.96 17.72 -0.93
CA SER A 110 10.04 16.75 -1.11
C SER A 110 11.12 17.33 -2.00
N LEU A 111 12.34 17.42 -1.47
CA LEU A 111 13.52 17.84 -2.24
C LEU A 111 13.75 16.93 -3.46
N TYR A 112 13.46 15.63 -3.32
CA TYR A 112 13.54 14.69 -4.44
C TYR A 112 12.57 15.04 -5.58
N MET A 113 11.37 15.51 -5.25
CA MET A 113 10.40 15.93 -6.27
C MET A 113 10.88 17.19 -7.00
N PHE A 114 11.47 18.13 -6.26
CA PHE A 114 12.12 19.28 -6.87
C PHE A 114 13.23 18.85 -7.83
N TRP A 115 14.14 17.98 -7.39
CA TRP A 115 15.21 17.46 -8.26
C TRP A 115 14.70 16.69 -9.47
N PHE A 116 13.69 15.83 -9.33
CA PHE A 116 13.10 15.14 -10.49
C PHE A 116 12.48 16.11 -11.49
N PHE A 117 11.85 17.19 -11.02
CA PHE A 117 11.32 18.23 -11.89
C PHE A 117 12.43 19.00 -12.63
N ILE A 118 13.50 19.38 -11.92
CA ILE A 118 14.67 20.04 -12.53
C ILE A 118 15.36 19.13 -13.55
N LEU A 119 15.60 17.85 -13.21
CA LEU A 119 16.18 16.87 -14.12
C LEU A 119 15.29 16.64 -15.35
N PHE A 120 13.96 16.54 -15.15
CA PHE A 120 13.00 16.47 -16.25
C PHE A 120 13.18 17.64 -17.23
N LEU A 121 13.21 18.87 -16.72
CA LEU A 121 13.36 20.08 -17.54
C LEU A 121 14.74 20.14 -18.22
N MET A 122 15.81 19.80 -17.50
CA MET A 122 17.17 19.80 -18.03
C MET A 122 17.32 18.82 -19.20
N PHE A 123 16.83 17.57 -19.05
CA PHE A 123 16.88 16.58 -20.13
C PHE A 123 15.91 16.91 -21.27
N LEU A 124 14.79 17.57 -20.99
CA LEU A 124 13.89 18.07 -22.04
C LEU A 124 14.60 19.12 -22.91
N ILE A 125 15.27 20.08 -22.27
CA ILE A 125 16.04 21.14 -22.93
C ILE A 125 17.22 20.53 -23.70
N LEU A 126 17.98 19.62 -23.09
CA LEU A 126 19.12 18.95 -23.73
C LEU A 126 18.68 18.15 -24.96
N GLY A 127 17.54 17.45 -24.87
CA GLY A 127 16.95 16.74 -26.01
C GLY A 127 16.58 17.68 -27.14
N TYR A 128 15.96 18.83 -26.82
CA TYR A 128 15.62 19.85 -27.81
C TYR A 128 16.86 20.44 -28.49
N TYR A 129 17.90 20.80 -27.73
CA TYR A 129 19.16 21.29 -28.29
C TYR A 129 19.86 20.24 -29.17
N SER A 130 19.81 18.97 -28.79
CA SER A 130 20.41 17.87 -29.55
C SER A 130 19.76 17.65 -30.91
N ILE A 131 18.44 17.86 -31.02
CA ILE A 131 17.72 17.81 -32.31
C ILE A 131 17.95 19.08 -33.15
N SER A 132 18.03 20.24 -32.50
CA SER A 132 18.11 21.53 -33.18
C SER A 132 19.53 21.85 -33.69
N GLY A 133 20.54 21.08 -33.29
CA GLY A 133 21.91 21.24 -33.75
C GLY A 133 22.16 20.66 -35.14
N ASP A 134 23.07 21.25 -35.89
CA ASP A 134 23.44 20.86 -37.26
C ASP A 134 24.35 19.61 -37.31
N VAL A 135 24.19 18.71 -36.33
CA VAL A 135 25.01 17.52 -36.15
C VAL A 135 24.21 16.29 -36.57
N TRP A 136 24.69 15.59 -37.60
CA TRP A 136 23.98 14.45 -38.20
C TRP A 136 23.65 13.30 -37.22
N TRP A 137 24.46 13.13 -36.16
CA TRP A 137 24.23 12.16 -35.08
C TRP A 137 23.41 12.71 -33.90
N GLY A 138 22.92 13.95 -33.96
CA GLY A 138 22.21 14.63 -32.87
C GLY A 138 20.92 13.93 -32.41
N PHE A 139 20.32 13.10 -33.27
CA PHE A 139 19.15 12.30 -32.92
C PHE A 139 19.43 11.24 -31.83
N ILE A 140 20.66 10.71 -31.73
CA ILE A 140 21.03 9.71 -30.71
C ILE A 140 20.96 10.30 -29.30
N PRO A 141 21.70 11.39 -28.97
CA PRO A 141 21.60 12.02 -27.66
C PRO A 141 20.21 12.62 -27.41
N ALA A 142 19.48 13.03 -28.45
CA ALA A 142 18.11 13.47 -28.33
C ALA A 142 17.17 12.37 -27.79
N ILE A 143 17.18 11.19 -28.41
CA ILE A 143 16.34 10.05 -27.99
C ILE A 143 16.63 9.67 -26.54
N LEU A 144 17.91 9.58 -26.17
CA LEU A 144 18.33 9.29 -24.80
C LEU A 144 17.83 10.37 -23.82
N SER A 145 17.96 11.64 -24.19
CA SER A 145 17.54 12.77 -23.35
C SER A 145 16.01 12.81 -23.18
N PHE A 146 15.23 12.61 -24.24
CA PHE A 146 13.78 12.53 -24.12
C PHE A 146 13.33 11.30 -23.34
N GLY A 147 14.00 10.16 -23.51
CA GLY A 147 13.75 8.96 -22.71
C GLY A 147 13.99 9.20 -21.21
N LEU A 148 15.09 9.86 -20.85
CA LEU A 148 15.39 10.26 -19.48
C LEU A 148 14.41 11.30 -18.94
N SER A 149 14.03 12.28 -19.75
CA SER A 149 12.99 13.25 -19.39
C SER A 149 11.66 12.55 -19.06
N LEU A 150 11.21 11.65 -19.93
CA LEU A 150 10.00 10.84 -19.70
C LEU A 150 10.12 9.97 -18.44
N PHE A 151 11.30 9.40 -18.19
CA PHE A 151 11.56 8.64 -16.97
C PHE A 151 11.43 9.52 -15.71
N PHE A 152 12.00 10.72 -15.71
CA PHE A 152 11.95 11.62 -14.55
C PHE A 152 10.55 12.16 -14.27
N ILE A 153 9.78 12.51 -15.32
CA ILE A 153 8.38 12.91 -15.11
C ILE A 153 7.56 11.73 -14.57
N CYS A 154 7.74 10.51 -15.08
CA CYS A 154 7.09 9.32 -14.52
C CYS A 154 7.47 9.08 -13.04
N MET A 155 8.75 9.22 -12.69
CA MET A 155 9.23 9.12 -11.31
C MET A 155 8.67 10.21 -10.38
N LEU A 156 8.42 11.40 -10.93
CA LEU A 156 7.78 12.48 -10.21
C LEU A 156 6.30 12.17 -9.96
N MET A 157 5.57 11.76 -11.00
CA MET A 157 4.14 11.45 -10.97
C MET A 157 3.78 10.41 -9.91
N THR A 158 4.59 9.37 -9.80
CA THR A 158 4.34 8.27 -8.85
C THR A 158 4.50 8.66 -7.38
N ARG A 159 5.09 9.83 -7.07
CA ARG A 159 5.37 10.28 -5.69
C ARG A 159 4.51 11.43 -5.21
N PHE A 160 3.51 11.85 -5.99
CA PHE A 160 2.72 13.04 -5.68
C PHE A 160 1.56 12.84 -4.71
N CYS A 161 1.26 11.60 -4.31
CA CYS A 161 0.07 11.32 -3.51
C CYS A 161 0.19 11.84 -2.07
N TYR A 162 -0.82 12.59 -1.63
CA TYR A 162 -0.98 13.07 -0.25
C TYR A 162 -2.43 12.92 0.23
N LEU A 163 -2.65 13.11 1.52
CA LEU A 163 -3.94 12.87 2.18
C LEU A 163 -4.45 14.15 2.84
N SER A 164 -5.77 14.31 2.85
CA SER A 164 -6.47 15.33 3.63
C SER A 164 -7.60 14.67 4.39
N LEU A 165 -7.74 14.97 5.68
CA LEU A 165 -8.82 14.49 6.52
C LEU A 165 -9.67 15.70 6.90
N ASP A 166 -10.99 15.57 6.74
CA ASP A 166 -11.96 16.55 7.24
C ASP A 166 -12.95 15.86 8.19
N ASN A 167 -14.07 16.52 8.51
CA ASN A 167 -15.03 15.99 9.46
C ASN A 167 -15.80 14.75 8.96
N GLU A 168 -15.85 14.56 7.65
CA GLU A 168 -16.76 13.63 6.98
C GLU A 168 -16.03 12.60 6.10
N ALA A 169 -14.83 12.92 5.63
CA ALA A 169 -14.16 12.15 4.61
C ALA A 169 -12.62 12.16 4.71
N LEU A 170 -12.06 11.04 4.28
CA LEU A 170 -10.66 10.93 3.87
C LEU A 170 -10.56 11.29 2.38
N THR A 171 -9.81 12.32 2.06
CA THR A 171 -9.54 12.73 0.67
C THR A 171 -8.12 12.33 0.29
N VAL A 172 -8.01 11.60 -0.82
CA VAL A 172 -6.74 11.19 -1.43
C VAL A 172 -6.49 12.07 -2.64
N HIS A 173 -5.41 12.84 -2.59
CA HIS A 173 -4.96 13.67 -3.69
C HIS A 173 -3.83 12.97 -4.43
N SER A 174 -4.06 12.63 -5.69
CA SER A 174 -3.07 12.07 -6.62
C SER A 174 -2.91 13.01 -7.82
N VAL A 175 -1.96 12.74 -8.71
CA VAL A 175 -1.79 13.63 -9.86
C VAL A 175 -3.01 13.54 -10.78
N GLY A 176 -3.61 14.70 -11.05
CA GLY A 176 -4.79 14.81 -11.92
C GLY A 176 -6.07 14.21 -11.34
N ARG A 177 -6.07 13.72 -10.09
CA ARG A 177 -7.25 13.13 -9.48
C ARG A 177 -7.31 13.37 -7.98
N THR A 178 -8.44 13.86 -7.52
CA THR A 178 -8.80 13.91 -6.10
C THR A 178 -9.96 12.94 -5.87
N ILE A 179 -9.81 12.03 -4.90
CA ILE A 179 -10.84 11.05 -4.56
C ILE A 179 -11.24 11.28 -3.10
N ARG A 180 -12.51 11.60 -2.88
CA ARG A 180 -13.11 11.77 -1.55
C ARG A 180 -13.75 10.44 -1.14
N TYR A 181 -13.39 9.93 0.03
CA TYR A 181 -13.99 8.75 0.64
C TYR A 181 -14.71 9.16 1.93
N PRO A 182 -16.05 9.22 1.93
CA PRO A 182 -16.80 9.44 3.15
C PRO A 182 -16.47 8.35 4.18
N TYR A 183 -16.34 8.70 5.46
CA TYR A 183 -15.99 7.74 6.51
C TYR A 183 -17.03 6.62 6.62
N ALA A 184 -18.30 6.92 6.37
CA ALA A 184 -19.39 5.93 6.31
C ALA A 184 -19.20 4.84 5.23
N GLU A 185 -18.36 5.11 4.21
CA GLU A 185 -18.05 4.16 3.15
C GLU A 185 -16.74 3.41 3.36
N LEU A 186 -15.98 3.75 4.41
CA LEU A 186 -14.72 3.11 4.73
C LEU A 186 -14.92 2.03 5.79
N ARG A 187 -14.35 0.85 5.55
CA ARG A 187 -14.25 -0.19 6.58
C ARG A 187 -12.91 -0.15 7.26
N LYS A 188 -11.85 -0.31 6.48
CA LYS A 188 -10.51 -0.54 7.00
C LYS A 188 -9.47 0.24 6.20
N VAL A 189 -8.50 0.83 6.89
CA VAL A 189 -7.33 1.51 6.33
C VAL A 189 -6.08 0.96 7.00
N ASN A 190 -5.04 0.65 6.23
CA ASN A 190 -3.76 0.21 6.77
C ASN A 190 -2.61 0.98 6.13
N PHE A 191 -1.70 1.47 6.96
CA PHE A 191 -0.46 2.10 6.53
C PHE A 191 0.71 1.16 6.78
N ASP A 192 1.49 0.90 5.72
CA ASP A 192 2.64 -0.01 5.77
C ASP A 192 3.77 0.45 4.84
N PHE A 193 4.91 -0.24 4.90
CA PHE A 193 6.00 -0.09 3.95
C PHE A 193 5.58 -0.68 2.60
N ALA A 194 5.97 -0.01 1.51
CA ALA A 194 5.92 -0.63 0.20
C ALA A 194 6.95 -1.76 0.14
N ARG A 195 6.69 -2.81 -0.66
CA ARG A 195 7.72 -3.83 -0.96
C ARG A 195 8.63 -3.38 -2.09
N GLU A 196 8.09 -2.57 -2.98
CA GLU A 196 8.81 -2.01 -4.10
C GLU A 196 9.81 -0.97 -3.62
N GLN A 197 11.09 -1.11 -3.97
CA GLN A 197 12.17 -0.21 -3.54
C GLN A 197 11.95 1.26 -3.94
N THR A 198 11.15 1.49 -4.98
CA THR A 198 10.84 2.83 -5.49
C THR A 198 9.91 3.63 -4.59
N PHE A 199 9.16 2.95 -3.72
CA PHE A 199 8.17 3.52 -2.83
C PHE A 199 8.52 3.24 -1.37
N THR A 200 8.16 4.17 -0.49
CA THR A 200 8.47 4.04 0.93
C THR A 200 7.26 3.63 1.74
N HIS A 201 6.11 4.25 1.49
CA HIS A 201 4.90 4.04 2.27
C HIS A 201 3.69 3.85 1.37
N ILE A 202 2.79 2.99 1.83
CA ILE A 202 1.53 2.69 1.19
C ILE A 202 0.36 2.92 2.14
N MET A 203 -0.79 3.16 1.55
CA MET A 203 -2.08 3.12 2.20
C MET A 203 -2.93 2.09 1.47
N GLU A 204 -3.29 1.03 2.19
CA GLU A 204 -4.31 0.06 1.77
C GLU A 204 -5.66 0.53 2.30
N LEU A 205 -6.68 0.48 1.45
CA LEU A 205 -8.03 0.94 1.76
C LEU A 205 -9.03 -0.13 1.36
N LEU A 206 -9.96 -0.42 2.26
CA LEU A 206 -11.07 -1.34 2.06
C LEU A 206 -12.38 -0.60 2.33
N ASP A 207 -13.23 -0.52 1.32
CA ASP A 207 -14.54 0.15 1.44
C ASP A 207 -15.63 -0.78 2.03
N LYS A 208 -16.84 -0.23 2.20
CA LYS A 208 -18.03 -0.94 2.70
C LYS A 208 -18.41 -2.18 1.88
N ASP A 209 -18.03 -2.24 0.61
CA ASP A 209 -18.28 -3.33 -0.31
C ASP A 209 -17.08 -4.29 -0.44
N TYR A 210 -16.08 -4.15 0.45
CA TYR A 210 -14.84 -4.90 0.46
C TYR A 210 -14.02 -4.75 -0.83
N ARG A 211 -14.13 -3.60 -1.50
CA ARG A 211 -13.26 -3.26 -2.63
C ARG A 211 -11.95 -2.71 -2.10
N TYR A 212 -10.89 -3.41 -2.44
CA TYR A 212 -9.53 -3.07 -2.10
C TYR A 212 -8.97 -2.02 -3.05
N ARG A 213 -8.30 -1.01 -2.49
CA ARG A 213 -7.53 0.00 -3.22
C ARG A 213 -6.18 0.18 -2.54
N LEU A 214 -5.14 0.39 -3.36
CA LEU A 214 -3.79 0.67 -2.91
C LEU A 214 -3.37 2.06 -3.38
N PHE A 215 -2.80 2.85 -2.48
CA PHE A 215 -2.25 4.15 -2.76
C PHE A 215 -0.79 4.24 -2.28
N TYR A 216 0.10 4.74 -3.13
CA TYR A 216 1.49 5.03 -2.76
C TYR A 216 1.59 6.46 -2.25
N ILE A 217 1.63 6.64 -0.93
CA ILE A 217 1.47 7.94 -0.26
C ILE A 217 2.82 8.65 -0.03
N GLY A 218 3.55 8.88 -1.12
CA GLY A 218 4.93 9.38 -1.10
C GLY A 218 5.13 10.76 -0.44
N ARG A 219 4.08 11.59 -0.34
CA ARG A 219 4.16 12.93 0.28
C ARG A 219 3.67 12.98 1.71
N VAL A 220 3.21 11.87 2.28
CA VAL A 220 2.82 11.83 3.69
C VAL A 220 4.04 11.49 4.53
N SER A 221 4.32 12.31 5.55
CA SER A 221 5.41 12.05 6.47
C SER A 221 5.11 10.82 7.32
N ARG A 222 6.08 9.90 7.46
CA ARG A 222 5.94 8.71 8.32
C ARG A 222 5.52 9.08 9.74
N LYS A 223 6.12 10.15 10.30
CA LYS A 223 5.82 10.66 11.65
C LYS A 223 4.36 11.09 11.84
N LYS A 224 3.62 11.30 10.74
CA LYS A 224 2.21 11.71 10.74
C LYS A 224 1.26 10.55 10.47
N LEU A 225 1.75 9.36 10.10
CA LEU A 225 0.88 8.23 9.78
C LEU A 225 0.20 7.63 11.01
N ASN A 226 0.86 7.62 12.17
CA ASN A 226 0.23 7.25 13.44
C ASN A 226 -0.89 8.23 13.79
N GLU A 227 -0.62 9.54 13.73
CA GLU A 227 -1.62 10.58 13.92
C GLU A 227 -2.83 10.43 12.98
N ILE A 228 -2.58 10.16 11.69
CA ILE A 228 -3.66 9.93 10.71
C ILE A 228 -4.49 8.69 11.09
N ALA A 229 -3.83 7.59 11.48
CA ALA A 229 -4.53 6.37 11.88
C ALA A 229 -5.39 6.59 13.13
N GLU A 230 -4.86 7.25 14.16
CA GLU A 230 -5.62 7.60 15.37
C GLU A 230 -6.83 8.46 15.06
N ARG A 231 -6.69 9.46 14.17
CA ARG A 231 -7.81 10.32 13.77
C ARG A 231 -8.87 9.57 12.96
N LEU A 232 -8.47 8.62 12.12
CA LEU A 232 -9.41 7.72 11.43
C LEU A 232 -10.17 6.82 12.43
N GLN A 233 -9.49 6.31 13.46
CA GLN A 233 -10.13 5.55 14.53
C GLN A 233 -11.16 6.39 15.29
N GLN A 234 -10.87 7.67 15.56
CA GLN A 234 -11.80 8.59 16.24
C GLN A 234 -13.11 8.81 15.47
N VAL A 235 -13.11 8.67 14.14
CA VAL A 235 -14.33 8.75 13.30
C VAL A 235 -14.94 7.39 12.97
N GLY A 236 -14.51 6.33 13.66
CA GLY A 236 -15.09 4.99 13.53
C GLY A 236 -14.50 4.13 12.41
N VAL A 237 -13.43 4.58 11.74
CA VAL A 237 -12.75 3.78 10.70
C VAL A 237 -11.70 2.89 11.36
N ASP A 238 -11.70 1.59 11.04
CA ASP A 238 -10.64 0.66 11.48
C ASP A 238 -9.34 1.01 10.75
N ALA A 239 -8.52 1.86 11.36
CA ALA A 239 -7.23 2.25 10.83
C ALA A 239 -6.10 1.62 11.63
N THR A 240 -5.04 1.18 10.94
CA THR A 240 -3.82 0.68 11.57
C THR A 240 -2.61 1.32 10.91
N CYS A 241 -1.63 1.76 11.70
CA CYS A 241 -0.33 2.12 11.20
C CYS A 241 0.69 1.09 11.67
N SER A 242 1.22 0.29 10.75
CA SER A 242 2.19 -0.75 11.07
C SER A 242 3.63 -0.21 11.08
N LEU A 243 3.85 1.05 10.70
CA LEU A 243 5.17 1.64 10.53
C LEU A 243 5.80 1.94 11.90
N ASN A 244 7.04 1.47 12.11
CA ASN A 244 7.78 1.77 13.33
C ASN A 244 8.42 3.16 13.21
N ASP A 245 8.38 3.93 14.29
CA ASP A 245 9.06 5.23 14.39
C ASP A 245 10.59 5.13 14.38
N ASN A 246 11.16 3.95 14.64
CA ASN A 246 12.62 3.79 14.72
C ASN A 246 13.25 3.26 13.42
N LYS A 247 12.48 2.63 12.52
CA LYS A 247 13.02 2.04 11.28
C LYS A 247 12.71 2.92 10.05
N ARG A 248 13.74 3.40 9.35
CA ARG A 248 13.62 4.30 8.19
C ARG A 248 13.32 3.58 6.87
N PHE A 249 13.73 2.32 6.76
CA PHE A 249 13.42 1.41 5.65
C PHE A 249 13.18 0.02 6.21
N TYR A 250 12.29 -0.74 5.58
CA TYR A 250 12.27 -2.20 5.75
C TYR A 250 13.30 -2.81 4.80
N GLN A 251 14.58 -2.56 5.06
CA GLN A 251 15.63 -3.41 4.52
C GLN A 251 15.99 -4.38 5.64
N ASP A 252 15.78 -5.69 5.39
CA ASP A 252 16.53 -6.76 6.06
C ASP A 252 18.01 -6.57 5.69
N ARG A 253 18.67 -5.63 6.37
CA ARG A 253 20.05 -5.83 6.74
C ARG A 253 20.00 -6.01 8.25
N ASP A 254 19.62 -7.21 8.66
CA ASP A 254 20.37 -7.79 9.77
C ASP A 254 21.82 -7.75 9.29
N ILE A 255 22.58 -6.87 9.92
CA ILE A 255 24.03 -6.88 9.82
C ILE A 255 24.42 -8.20 10.47
N ASP A 256 24.55 -9.22 9.64
CA ASP A 256 25.27 -10.43 9.97
C ASP A 256 26.74 -10.14 9.65
N TRP A 257 27.59 -10.34 10.66
CA TRP A 257 29.06 -10.38 10.65
C TRP A 257 29.82 -9.05 10.76
N LEU A 258 30.17 -8.67 12.00
CA LEU A 258 31.56 -8.48 12.45
C LEU A 258 31.60 -8.03 13.92
N SER A 259 31.64 -9.00 14.84
CA SER A 259 32.33 -8.87 16.13
C SER A 259 32.28 -10.23 16.83
N ASP A 260 33.17 -11.13 16.39
CA ASP A 260 33.77 -12.19 17.21
C ASP A 260 35.09 -12.53 16.51
N ASP A 261 36.07 -11.67 16.72
CA ASP A 261 37.49 -12.03 16.85
C ASP A 261 37.88 -11.67 18.30
#